data_AF-A0A6G8PYT3-F1
#
_entry.id   AF-A0A6G8PYT3-F1
#
_cell.length_a   1.000
_cell.length_b   1.000
_cell.length_c   1.000
_cell.angle_alpha   90.00
_cell.angle_beta   90.00
_cell.angle_gamma   90.00
#
_symmetry.space_group_name_H-M   'P 1'
#
loop_
_entity.id
_entity.type
_entity.pdbx_description
1 polymer ?
#
loop_
_entity_poly.entity_id
_entity_poly.type
_entity_poly.pdbx_seq_one_letter_code
_entity_poly.pdbx_strand_id
1 'polypeptide(L)'
;MARPEGNGADEPRHGPEGQNGAPGEGDATAEIPLSDGAADEGELRRRLEARKRHLKELYDETSTLKLAADEARVRAEASGTRVRELEEERDRLRERVSEFEEEERRRRRRREGQDRRVARLGRELERRDAEIQRLETLMEERAGEIEAYGREAKDAASRKDVALEEALRRIEGLERDLEEREAAASDLRGTIDRLRAELDLEYELRRRMAEPANRIRAGIDLFNGSEHLRSVGSISKSLGSPEVHVVLEGPDADEPAVVLTFTWQGITWQAYAANPGLAVEEPRVYQRGAGEDLSGVDREPPNARVGPGGRVFLGL
;
A
#
# COMPACT_ATOMS: atom_id res chain seq x y z
N MET A 1 56.37 -17.00 -46.09
CA MET A 1 57.18 -15.80 -45.81
C MET A 1 57.83 -16.01 -44.45
N ALA A 2 59.11 -15.81 -44.16
CA ALA A 2 60.35 -15.71 -44.91
C ALA A 2 61.44 -15.86 -43.82
N ARG A 3 62.52 -16.56 -44.15
CA ARG A 3 63.84 -16.59 -43.46
C ARG A 3 64.49 -15.17 -43.50
N PRO A 4 65.59 -14.82 -42.77
CA PRO A 4 66.92 -15.50 -42.66
C PRO A 4 67.54 -15.52 -41.24
N GLU A 5 68.50 -16.39 -40.87
CA GLU A 5 69.94 -16.55 -41.20
C GLU A 5 70.92 -15.49 -40.64
N GLY A 6 72.05 -15.98 -40.10
CA GLY A 6 73.25 -15.26 -39.61
C GLY A 6 73.82 -15.96 -38.36
N ASN A 7 74.84 -16.81 -38.35
CA ASN A 7 76.18 -16.90 -38.98
C ASN A 7 77.25 -15.99 -38.33
N GLY A 8 78.36 -16.61 -37.87
CA GLY A 8 79.56 -15.97 -37.27
C GLY A 8 80.07 -16.80 -36.07
N ALA A 9 80.97 -17.78 -36.19
CA ALA A 9 82.40 -17.73 -36.53
C ALA A 9 83.24 -16.93 -35.52
N ASP A 10 83.96 -17.62 -34.62
CA ASP A 10 85.43 -17.52 -34.57
C ASP A 10 86.08 -18.53 -33.60
N GLU A 11 87.05 -19.24 -34.15
CA GLU A 11 88.13 -20.02 -33.53
C GLU A 11 89.24 -19.05 -33.03
N PRO A 12 90.30 -19.44 -32.26
CA PRO A 12 91.09 -20.64 -32.52
C PRO A 12 91.63 -21.43 -31.32
N ARG A 13 91.93 -22.68 -31.68
CA ARG A 13 92.82 -23.64 -31.03
C ARG A 13 94.28 -23.21 -31.20
N HIS A 14 95.09 -23.37 -30.16
CA HIS A 14 96.51 -23.74 -30.29
C HIS A 14 96.95 -24.47 -29.01
N GLY A 15 97.35 -25.72 -29.15
CA GLY A 15 98.06 -26.47 -28.11
C GLY A 15 99.57 -26.20 -28.12
N PRO A 16 100.31 -26.70 -27.13
CA PRO A 16 101.75 -26.87 -27.25
C PRO A 16 102.09 -28.37 -27.37
N GLU A 17 102.55 -28.77 -28.55
CA GLU A 17 103.47 -29.90 -28.73
C GLU A 17 104.78 -29.52 -28.01
N GLY A 18 105.44 -30.32 -27.19
CA GLY A 18 105.68 -31.76 -27.34
C GLY A 18 106.89 -31.98 -28.24
N GLN A 19 108.12 -31.66 -27.78
CA GLN A 19 109.33 -32.13 -28.45
C GLN A 19 110.52 -32.33 -27.49
N ASN A 20 110.81 -33.60 -27.27
CA ASN A 20 112.06 -34.16 -26.78
C ASN A 20 113.17 -33.95 -27.82
N GLY A 21 114.40 -33.71 -27.39
CA GLY A 21 115.57 -33.70 -28.27
C GLY A 21 116.86 -33.51 -27.48
N ALA A 22 117.46 -34.63 -27.09
CA ALA A 22 118.79 -34.72 -26.49
C ALA A 22 119.90 -34.50 -27.54
N PRO A 23 121.17 -34.35 -27.13
CA PRO A 23 122.21 -33.60 -27.84
C PRO A 23 122.97 -34.42 -28.90
N GLY A 24 123.44 -33.72 -29.94
CA GLY A 24 124.33 -34.26 -30.97
C GLY A 24 125.81 -34.05 -30.63
N GLU A 25 126.53 -35.17 -30.52
CA GLU A 25 127.99 -35.30 -30.59
C GLU A 25 128.47 -35.36 -32.07
N GLY A 26 129.73 -35.00 -32.32
CA GLY A 26 130.44 -35.19 -33.59
C GLY A 26 131.20 -33.93 -34.02
N ASP A 27 132.43 -33.69 -33.54
CA ASP A 27 133.73 -34.26 -33.95
C ASP A 27 134.34 -33.59 -35.21
N ALA A 28 135.49 -32.95 -35.00
CA ALA A 28 136.49 -32.59 -36.02
C ALA A 28 137.85 -32.23 -35.34
N THR A 29 138.64 -33.27 -35.06
CA THR A 29 140.09 -33.43 -35.40
C THR A 29 140.95 -32.17 -35.62
N ALA A 30 142.01 -31.94 -34.81
CA ALA A 30 143.44 -32.29 -35.05
C ALA A 30 144.26 -31.00 -35.32
N GLU A 31 145.51 -30.76 -34.91
CA GLU A 31 146.67 -31.54 -34.45
C GLU A 31 147.50 -30.67 -33.46
N ILE A 32 148.24 -31.29 -32.54
CA ILE A 32 149.34 -30.66 -31.77
C ILE A 32 150.58 -31.56 -31.92
N PRO A 33 151.76 -31.04 -32.30
CA PRO A 33 152.99 -31.82 -32.39
C PRO A 33 153.67 -31.95 -31.02
N LEU A 34 154.22 -33.13 -30.76
CA LEU A 34 155.04 -33.49 -29.60
C LEU A 34 156.47 -32.92 -29.74
N SER A 35 156.99 -32.33 -28.66
CA SER A 35 158.43 -32.24 -28.39
C SER A 35 158.71 -31.99 -26.91
N ASP A 36 159.04 -33.09 -26.23
CA ASP A 36 160.19 -33.31 -25.35
C ASP A 36 160.51 -32.39 -24.15
N GLY A 37 160.74 -33.03 -22.99
CA GLY A 37 161.75 -32.58 -22.02
C GLY A 37 161.32 -31.92 -20.69
N ALA A 38 161.23 -32.76 -19.64
CA ALA A 38 161.64 -32.52 -18.25
C ALA A 38 160.80 -31.62 -17.28
N ALA A 39 160.23 -32.30 -16.27
CA ALA A 39 159.98 -31.90 -14.87
C ALA A 39 158.93 -30.82 -14.54
N ASP A 40 157.84 -31.21 -13.85
CA ASP A 40 157.58 -30.79 -12.45
C ASP A 40 156.43 -31.60 -11.77
N GLU A 41 156.76 -32.55 -10.90
CA GLU A 41 155.82 -33.43 -10.16
C GLU A 41 154.93 -32.65 -9.16
N GLY A 42 155.35 -31.43 -8.78
CA GLY A 42 154.60 -30.52 -7.92
C GLY A 42 153.35 -29.92 -8.58
N GLU A 43 153.37 -29.74 -9.90
CA GLU A 43 152.26 -29.15 -10.65
C GLU A 43 151.08 -30.13 -10.77
N LEU A 44 151.37 -31.42 -10.97
CA LEU A 44 150.38 -32.49 -10.99
C LEU A 44 149.66 -32.64 -9.65
N ARG A 45 150.38 -32.51 -8.52
CA ARG A 45 149.76 -32.54 -7.17
C ARG A 45 148.83 -31.36 -6.93
N ARG A 46 149.21 -30.14 -7.32
CA ARG A 46 148.33 -28.96 -7.24
C ARG A 46 147.09 -29.11 -8.10
N ARG A 47 147.23 -29.68 -9.31
CA ARG A 47 146.12 -29.96 -10.22
C ARG A 47 145.17 -31.03 -9.66
N LEU A 48 145.70 -32.06 -9.00
CA LEU A 48 144.93 -33.07 -8.28
C LEU A 48 144.21 -32.50 -7.06
N GLU A 49 144.85 -31.63 -6.27
CA GLU A 49 144.21 -30.97 -5.13
C GLU A 49 143.15 -29.95 -5.57
N ALA A 50 143.38 -29.22 -6.66
CA ALA A 50 142.39 -28.34 -7.27
C ALA A 50 141.19 -29.16 -7.79
N ARG A 51 141.43 -30.30 -8.47
CA ARG A 51 140.37 -31.22 -8.87
C ARG A 51 139.64 -31.84 -7.69
N LYS A 52 140.33 -32.20 -6.59
CA LYS A 52 139.69 -32.72 -5.37
C LYS A 52 138.82 -31.67 -4.69
N ARG A 53 139.27 -30.41 -4.62
CA ARG A 53 138.45 -29.29 -4.13
C ARG A 53 137.24 -29.06 -5.02
N HIS A 54 137.43 -29.02 -6.34
CA HIS A 54 136.35 -28.89 -7.29
C HIS A 54 135.35 -30.05 -7.23
N LEU A 55 135.83 -31.29 -7.04
CA LEU A 55 134.96 -32.46 -6.90
C LEU A 55 134.19 -32.43 -5.58
N LYS A 56 134.75 -31.85 -4.52
CA LYS A 56 134.04 -31.58 -3.27
C LYS A 56 133.02 -30.45 -3.42
N GLU A 57 133.37 -29.36 -4.09
CA GLU A 57 132.42 -28.28 -4.43
C GLU A 57 131.27 -28.81 -5.27
N LEU A 58 131.53 -29.60 -6.32
CA LEU A 58 130.49 -30.27 -7.12
C LEU A 58 129.65 -31.25 -6.28
N TYR A 59 130.25 -31.93 -5.30
CA TYR A 59 129.50 -32.80 -4.40
C TYR A 59 128.60 -32.00 -3.45
N ASP A 60 129.11 -30.89 -2.91
CA ASP A 60 128.36 -29.99 -2.03
C ASP A 60 127.24 -29.30 -2.84
N GLU A 61 127.51 -28.86 -4.07
CA GLU A 61 126.53 -28.33 -5.03
C GLU A 61 125.47 -29.38 -5.41
N THR A 62 125.85 -30.61 -5.73
CA THR A 62 124.87 -31.65 -6.04
C THR A 62 124.05 -32.07 -4.82
N SER A 63 124.63 -32.04 -3.61
CA SER A 63 123.90 -32.33 -2.38
C SER A 63 122.89 -31.23 -2.03
N THR A 64 123.26 -29.96 -2.23
CA THR A 64 122.35 -28.82 -2.03
C THR A 64 121.25 -28.78 -3.09
N LEU A 65 121.55 -29.10 -4.35
CA LEU A 65 120.55 -29.23 -5.41
C LEU A 65 119.58 -30.40 -5.14
N LYS A 66 120.06 -31.54 -4.63
CA LYS A 66 119.20 -32.66 -4.23
C LYS A 66 118.28 -32.29 -3.07
N LEU A 67 118.82 -31.64 -2.03
CA LEU A 67 118.02 -31.15 -0.91
C LEU A 67 116.95 -30.15 -1.40
N ALA A 68 117.31 -29.21 -2.28
CA ALA A 68 116.38 -28.27 -2.86
C ALA A 68 115.31 -28.95 -3.73
N ALA A 69 115.65 -30.00 -4.48
CA ALA A 69 114.71 -30.78 -5.27
C ALA A 69 113.75 -31.58 -4.38
N ASP A 70 114.24 -32.19 -3.30
CA ASP A 70 113.41 -32.91 -2.33
C ASP A 70 112.50 -31.94 -1.55
N GLU A 71 113.01 -30.77 -1.14
CA GLU A 71 112.20 -29.71 -0.55
C GLU A 71 111.12 -29.20 -1.53
N ALA A 72 111.46 -29.01 -2.80
CA ALA A 72 110.50 -28.60 -3.82
C ALA A 72 109.42 -29.69 -4.05
N ARG A 73 109.82 -30.97 -4.02
CA ARG A 73 108.91 -32.10 -4.12
C ARG A 73 107.95 -32.17 -2.93
N VAL A 74 108.47 -32.07 -1.70
CA VAL A 74 107.63 -32.04 -0.49
C VAL A 74 106.67 -30.86 -0.50
N ARG A 75 107.12 -29.67 -0.94
CA ARG A 75 106.24 -28.50 -1.11
C ARG A 75 105.17 -28.73 -2.19
N ALA A 76 105.50 -29.39 -3.29
CA ALA A 76 104.56 -29.72 -4.35
C ALA A 76 103.54 -30.79 -3.92
N GLU A 77 103.96 -31.77 -3.12
CA GLU A 77 103.07 -32.78 -2.54
C GLU A 77 102.12 -32.12 -1.51
N ALA A 78 102.63 -31.24 -0.64
CA ALA A 78 101.83 -30.49 0.33
C ALA A 78 100.87 -29.48 -0.32
N SER A 79 101.28 -28.81 -1.40
CA SER A 79 100.38 -27.95 -2.17
C SER A 79 99.34 -28.78 -2.93
N GLY A 80 99.72 -29.95 -3.45
CA GLY A 80 98.80 -30.89 -4.09
C GLY A 80 97.73 -31.44 -3.15
N THR A 81 98.08 -31.80 -1.90
CA THR A 81 97.08 -32.19 -0.90
C THR A 81 96.15 -31.03 -0.55
N ARG A 82 96.69 -29.82 -0.41
CA ARG A 82 95.89 -28.63 -0.11
C ARG A 82 94.92 -28.29 -1.25
N VAL A 83 95.35 -28.43 -2.51
CA VAL A 83 94.47 -28.24 -3.67
C VAL A 83 93.33 -29.25 -3.66
N ARG A 84 93.61 -30.53 -3.38
CA ARG A 84 92.55 -31.56 -3.29
C ARG A 84 91.53 -31.26 -2.19
N GLU A 85 91.99 -30.85 -1.00
CA GLU A 85 91.08 -30.44 0.09
C GLU A 85 90.17 -29.28 -0.34
N LEU A 86 90.73 -28.27 -1.01
CA LEU A 86 89.97 -27.13 -1.50
C LEU A 86 89.01 -27.51 -2.64
N GLU A 87 89.37 -28.47 -3.50
CA GLU A 87 88.48 -29.00 -4.53
C GLU A 87 87.29 -29.77 -3.92
N GLU A 88 87.53 -30.60 -2.91
CA GLU A 88 86.48 -31.29 -2.17
C GLU A 88 85.57 -30.29 -1.43
N GLU A 89 86.14 -29.28 -0.77
CA GLU A 89 85.36 -28.23 -0.12
C GLU A 89 84.53 -27.43 -1.13
N ARG A 90 85.10 -27.10 -2.29
CA ARG A 90 84.38 -26.45 -3.39
C ARG A 90 83.20 -27.31 -3.85
N ASP A 91 83.40 -28.62 -4.02
CA ASP A 91 82.34 -29.52 -4.48
C ASP A 91 81.23 -29.66 -3.45
N ARG A 92 81.58 -29.81 -2.16
CA ARG A 92 80.60 -29.78 -1.05
C ARG A 92 79.81 -28.47 -1.00
N LEU A 93 80.49 -27.33 -1.17
CA LEU A 93 79.82 -26.03 -1.22
C LEU A 93 78.91 -25.90 -2.43
N ARG A 94 79.32 -26.43 -3.58
CA ARG A 94 78.54 -26.41 -4.82
C ARG A 94 77.27 -27.27 -4.69
N GLU A 95 77.36 -28.45 -4.11
CA GLU A 95 76.21 -29.30 -3.80
C GLU A 95 75.24 -28.59 -2.87
N ARG A 96 75.74 -28.00 -1.77
CA ARG A 96 74.93 -27.26 -0.81
C ARG A 96 74.25 -26.02 -1.41
N VAL A 97 74.92 -25.30 -2.31
CA VAL A 97 74.30 -24.21 -3.08
C VAL A 97 73.19 -24.75 -3.97
N SER A 98 73.42 -25.86 -4.68
CA SER A 98 72.40 -26.50 -5.52
C SER A 98 71.17 -26.92 -4.71
N GLU A 99 71.36 -27.49 -3.52
CA GLU A 99 70.26 -27.84 -2.61
C GLU A 99 69.45 -26.61 -2.19
N PHE A 100 70.10 -25.53 -1.77
CA PHE A 100 69.40 -24.29 -1.41
C PHE A 100 68.67 -23.66 -2.60
N GLU A 101 69.25 -23.70 -3.80
CA GLU A 101 68.56 -23.27 -5.01
C GLU A 101 67.32 -24.11 -5.30
N GLU A 102 67.39 -25.43 -5.12
CA GLU A 102 66.23 -26.31 -5.26
C GLU A 102 65.15 -26.03 -4.21
N GLU A 103 65.52 -25.79 -2.96
CA GLU A 103 64.59 -25.42 -1.90
C GLU A 103 63.89 -24.11 -2.21
N GLU A 104 64.62 -23.09 -2.67
CA GLU A 104 64.04 -21.81 -3.10
C GLU A 104 63.10 -21.99 -4.29
N ARG A 105 63.47 -22.82 -5.28
CA ARG A 105 62.57 -23.18 -6.39
C ARG A 105 61.31 -23.90 -5.89
N ARG A 106 61.43 -24.80 -4.91
CA ARG A 106 60.27 -25.51 -4.29
C ARG A 106 59.37 -24.53 -3.53
N ARG A 107 59.96 -23.62 -2.73
CA ARG A 107 59.21 -22.58 -1.99
C ARG A 107 58.49 -21.65 -2.96
N ARG A 108 59.16 -21.20 -4.02
CA ARG A 108 58.56 -20.38 -5.08
C ARG A 108 57.36 -21.08 -5.73
N ARG A 109 57.50 -22.34 -6.15
CA ARG A 109 56.38 -23.12 -6.72
C ARG A 109 55.20 -23.26 -5.75
N ARG A 110 55.46 -23.44 -4.44
CA ARG A 110 54.41 -23.50 -3.41
C ARG A 110 53.67 -22.16 -3.27
N ARG A 111 54.40 -21.04 -3.24
CA ARG A 111 53.82 -19.69 -3.20
C ARG A 111 52.98 -19.43 -4.45
N GLU A 112 53.51 -19.67 -5.64
CA GLU A 112 52.75 -19.54 -6.90
C GLU A 112 51.48 -20.39 -6.90
N GLY A 113 51.52 -21.60 -6.34
CA GLY A 113 50.34 -22.45 -6.17
C GLY A 113 49.32 -21.90 -5.17
N GLN A 114 49.77 -21.27 -4.08
CA GLN A 114 48.92 -20.55 -3.13
C GLN A 114 48.30 -19.31 -3.76
N ASP A 115 49.08 -18.51 -4.47
CA ASP A 115 48.63 -17.28 -5.14
C ASP A 115 47.53 -17.57 -6.17
N ARG A 116 47.68 -18.67 -6.93
CA ARG A 116 46.62 -19.12 -7.85
C ARG A 116 45.32 -19.51 -7.14
N ARG A 117 45.40 -20.10 -5.95
CA ARG A 117 44.22 -20.43 -5.13
C ARG A 117 43.57 -19.18 -4.57
N VAL A 118 44.36 -18.26 -4.02
CA VAL A 118 43.89 -16.96 -3.52
C VAL A 118 43.20 -16.19 -4.65
N ALA A 119 43.80 -16.12 -5.84
CA ALA A 119 43.20 -15.46 -7.00
C ALA A 119 41.91 -16.16 -7.51
N ARG A 120 41.73 -17.46 -7.27
CA ARG A 120 40.49 -18.16 -7.59
C ARG A 120 39.39 -17.81 -6.58
N LEU A 121 39.72 -17.85 -5.28
CA LEU A 121 38.79 -17.52 -4.21
C LEU A 121 38.39 -16.05 -4.25
N GLY A 122 39.31 -15.14 -4.55
CA GLY A 122 39.01 -13.71 -4.75
C GLY A 122 37.94 -13.49 -5.83
N ARG A 123 38.08 -14.13 -6.99
CA ARG A 123 37.07 -14.09 -8.07
C ARG A 123 35.75 -14.75 -7.72
N GLU A 124 35.73 -15.67 -6.76
CA GLU A 124 34.49 -16.26 -6.26
C GLU A 124 33.78 -15.33 -5.28
N LEU A 125 34.54 -14.73 -4.35
CA LEU A 125 34.02 -13.69 -3.44
C LEU A 125 33.45 -12.52 -4.23
N GLU A 126 34.17 -11.98 -5.21
CA GLU A 126 33.66 -10.90 -6.07
C GLU A 126 32.34 -11.25 -6.77
N ARG A 127 32.19 -12.51 -7.22
CA ARG A 127 30.93 -12.97 -7.83
C ARG A 127 29.80 -13.06 -6.82
N ARG A 128 30.09 -13.52 -5.60
CA ARG A 128 29.10 -13.60 -4.51
C ARG A 128 28.71 -12.22 -4.00
N ASP A 129 29.66 -11.30 -3.87
CA ASP A 129 29.39 -9.92 -3.47
C ASP A 129 28.49 -9.23 -4.50
N ALA A 130 28.75 -9.43 -5.80
CA ALA A 130 27.88 -8.92 -6.86
C ALA A 130 26.48 -9.56 -6.86
N GLU A 131 26.36 -10.84 -6.48
CA GLU A 131 25.08 -11.53 -6.33
C GLU A 131 24.30 -11.00 -5.11
N ILE A 132 24.97 -10.80 -3.98
CA ILE A 132 24.40 -10.21 -2.76
C ILE A 132 23.87 -8.82 -3.07
N GLN A 133 24.66 -7.95 -3.71
CA GLN A 133 24.22 -6.60 -4.07
C GLN A 133 22.96 -6.60 -4.94
N ARG A 134 22.87 -7.50 -5.93
CA ARG A 134 21.67 -7.63 -6.77
C ARG A 134 20.46 -8.06 -5.96
N LEU A 135 20.63 -9.01 -5.04
CA LEU A 135 19.55 -9.47 -4.18
C LEU A 135 19.12 -8.38 -3.20
N GLU A 136 20.05 -7.61 -2.65
CA GLU A 136 19.76 -6.46 -1.79
C GLU A 136 18.92 -5.41 -2.52
N THR A 137 19.31 -5.03 -3.74
CA THR A 137 18.52 -4.10 -4.57
C THR A 137 17.12 -4.65 -4.84
N LEU A 138 16.98 -5.93 -5.19
CA LEU A 138 15.68 -6.54 -5.42
C LEU A 138 14.83 -6.58 -4.14
N MET A 139 15.43 -6.86 -2.98
CA MET A 139 14.73 -6.83 -1.70
C MET A 139 14.26 -5.42 -1.33
N GLU A 140 15.07 -4.40 -1.62
CA GLU A 140 14.71 -3.00 -1.41
C GLU A 140 13.55 -2.57 -2.33
N GLU A 141 13.58 -2.96 -3.61
CA GLU A 141 12.47 -2.73 -4.55
C GLU A 141 11.19 -3.40 -4.05
N ARG A 142 11.25 -4.68 -3.64
CA ARG A 142 10.09 -5.40 -3.10
C ARG A 142 9.56 -4.81 -1.79
N ALA A 143 10.44 -4.36 -0.91
CA ALA A 143 10.03 -3.65 0.30
C ALA A 143 9.28 -2.36 -0.05
N GLY A 144 9.80 -1.59 -1.02
CA GLY A 144 9.13 -0.40 -1.55
C GLY A 144 7.76 -0.68 -2.16
N GLU A 145 7.62 -1.77 -2.92
CA GLU A 145 6.33 -2.21 -3.46
C GLU A 145 5.33 -2.57 -2.35
N ILE A 146 5.77 -3.33 -1.33
CA ILE A 146 4.91 -3.70 -0.18
C ILE A 146 4.45 -2.44 0.55
N GLU A 147 5.33 -1.47 0.76
CA GLU A 147 4.94 -0.20 1.37
C GLU A 147 3.95 0.58 0.50
N ALA A 148 4.15 0.63 -0.82
CA ALA A 148 3.24 1.29 -1.74
C ALA A 148 1.85 0.64 -1.70
N TYR A 149 1.76 -0.69 -1.81
CA TYR A 149 0.51 -1.42 -1.64
C TYR A 149 -0.12 -1.20 -0.25
N GLY A 150 0.70 -1.13 0.80
CA GLY A 150 0.24 -0.83 2.15
C GLY A 150 -0.38 0.57 2.26
N ARG A 151 0.19 1.58 1.59
CA ARG A 151 -0.37 2.94 1.53
C ARG A 151 -1.66 2.97 0.71
N GLU A 152 -1.68 2.35 -0.46
CA GLU A 152 -2.88 2.26 -1.31
C GLU A 152 -4.03 1.55 -0.60
N ALA A 153 -3.75 0.46 0.11
CA ALA A 153 -4.75 -0.26 0.90
C ALA A 153 -5.30 0.59 2.05
N LYS A 154 -4.45 1.35 2.75
CA LYS A 154 -4.88 2.29 3.79
C LYS A 154 -5.74 3.41 3.22
N ASP A 155 -5.34 4.03 2.12
CA ASP A 155 -6.11 5.08 1.46
C ASP A 155 -7.47 4.56 0.97
N ALA A 156 -7.50 3.36 0.41
CA ALA A 156 -8.74 2.71 0.00
C ALA A 156 -9.66 2.39 1.19
N ALA A 157 -9.09 1.97 2.33
CA ALA A 157 -9.84 1.77 3.58
C ALA A 157 -10.41 3.10 4.08
N SER A 158 -9.60 4.15 4.19
CA SER A 158 -10.07 5.46 4.63
C SER A 158 -11.16 6.05 3.74
N ARG A 159 -11.08 5.85 2.41
CA ARG A 159 -12.16 6.25 1.49
C ARG A 159 -13.46 5.50 1.76
N LYS A 160 -13.39 4.20 2.06
CA LYS A 160 -14.56 3.39 2.41
C LYS A 160 -15.15 3.82 3.75
N ASP A 161 -14.31 4.12 4.73
CA ASP A 161 -14.76 4.58 6.05
C ASP A 161 -15.52 5.92 5.94
N VAL A 162 -14.98 6.89 5.18
CA VAL A 162 -15.66 8.16 4.92
C VAL A 162 -16.99 7.95 4.19
N ALA A 163 -17.01 7.09 3.16
CA ALA A 163 -18.24 6.78 2.43
C ALA A 163 -19.30 6.08 3.32
N LEU A 164 -18.85 5.23 4.24
CA LEU A 164 -19.73 4.58 5.21
C LEU A 164 -20.31 5.59 6.19
N GLU A 165 -19.50 6.50 6.73
CA GLU A 165 -19.98 7.57 7.62
C GLU A 165 -21.01 8.47 6.91
N GLU A 166 -20.77 8.83 5.65
CA GLU A 166 -21.71 9.61 4.86
C GLU A 166 -23.03 8.85 4.61
N ALA A 167 -22.95 7.55 4.29
CA ALA A 167 -24.12 6.70 4.12
C ALA A 167 -24.94 6.58 5.42
N LEU A 168 -24.27 6.42 6.58
CA LEU A 168 -24.92 6.36 7.88
C LEU A 168 -25.62 7.68 8.21
N ARG A 169 -24.97 8.84 8.00
CA ARG A 169 -25.60 10.15 8.19
C ARG A 169 -26.83 10.34 7.29
N ARG A 170 -26.76 9.84 6.05
CA ARG A 170 -27.90 9.88 5.12
C ARG A 170 -29.06 9.00 5.59
N ILE A 171 -28.78 7.80 6.11
CA ILE A 171 -29.80 6.91 6.68
C ILE A 171 -30.46 7.59 7.88
N GLU A 172 -29.68 8.15 8.79
CA GLU A 172 -30.20 8.86 9.97
C GLU A 172 -31.09 10.06 9.59
N GLY A 173 -30.77 10.76 8.50
CA GLY A 173 -31.63 11.81 7.94
C GLY A 173 -32.95 11.25 7.40
N LEU A 174 -32.90 10.15 6.65
CA LEU A 174 -34.10 9.49 6.11
C LEU A 174 -34.99 8.89 7.19
N GLU A 175 -34.41 8.40 8.28
CA GLU A 175 -35.14 7.90 9.46
C GLU A 175 -35.95 9.03 10.11
N ARG A 176 -35.34 10.20 10.33
CA ARG A 176 -36.07 11.39 10.83
C ARG A 176 -37.18 11.83 9.89
N ASP A 177 -36.90 11.91 8.58
CA ASP A 177 -37.91 12.27 7.59
C ASP A 177 -39.09 11.28 7.58
N LEU A 178 -38.81 10.00 7.83
CA LEU A 178 -39.84 8.95 7.91
C LEU A 178 -40.67 9.09 9.20
N GLU A 179 -40.03 9.32 10.34
CA GLU A 179 -40.72 9.60 11.61
C GLU A 179 -41.64 10.83 11.51
N GLU A 180 -41.17 11.93 10.90
CA GLU A 180 -41.97 13.13 10.68
C GLU A 180 -43.19 12.85 9.79
N ARG A 181 -43.02 12.05 8.74
CA ARG A 181 -44.13 11.65 7.85
C ARG A 181 -45.12 10.73 8.54
N GLU A 182 -44.65 9.81 9.39
CA GLU A 182 -45.52 8.94 10.17
C GLU A 182 -46.34 9.73 11.19
N ALA A 183 -45.73 10.70 11.87
CA ALA A 183 -46.43 11.63 12.75
C ALA A 183 -47.51 12.42 12.00
N ALA A 184 -47.16 13.02 10.86
CA ALA A 184 -48.12 13.76 10.02
C ALA A 184 -49.27 12.85 9.52
N ALA A 185 -48.97 11.61 9.15
CA ALA A 185 -49.99 10.64 8.75
C ALA A 185 -50.91 10.27 9.91
N SER A 186 -50.38 10.15 11.13
CA SER A 186 -51.18 9.93 12.35
C SER A 186 -52.12 11.11 12.63
N ASP A 187 -51.62 12.35 12.53
CA ASP A 187 -52.42 13.55 12.74
C ASP A 187 -53.55 13.69 11.71
N LEU A 188 -53.25 13.41 10.44
CA LEU A 188 -54.25 13.38 9.38
C LEU A 188 -55.31 12.30 9.61
N ARG A 189 -54.92 11.10 10.05
CA ARG A 189 -55.88 10.04 10.41
C ARG A 189 -56.78 10.49 11.56
N GLY A 190 -56.22 11.09 12.61
CA GLY A 190 -57.01 11.62 13.73
C GLY A 190 -57.97 12.73 13.28
N THR A 191 -57.58 13.55 12.31
CA THR A 191 -58.45 14.58 11.72
C THR A 191 -59.58 13.95 10.89
N ILE A 192 -59.28 12.94 10.08
CA ILE A 192 -60.28 12.20 9.30
C ILE A 192 -61.29 11.53 10.23
N ASP A 193 -60.84 10.88 11.30
CA ASP A 193 -61.74 10.20 12.24
C ASP A 193 -62.65 11.18 12.97
N ARG A 194 -62.14 12.37 13.32
CA ARG A 194 -62.96 13.46 13.88
C ARG A 194 -64.03 13.93 12.89
N LEU A 195 -63.63 14.25 11.65
CA LEU A 195 -64.56 14.72 10.62
C LEU A 195 -65.61 13.67 10.26
N ARG A 196 -65.24 12.38 10.26
CA ARG A 196 -66.19 11.27 10.09
C ARG A 196 -67.20 11.22 11.22
N ALA A 197 -66.76 11.34 12.48
CA ALA A 197 -67.66 11.36 13.63
C ALA A 197 -68.61 12.57 13.60
N GLU A 198 -68.13 13.75 13.19
CA GLU A 198 -68.96 14.95 13.00
C GLU A 198 -70.01 14.72 11.90
N LEU A 199 -69.60 14.15 10.77
CA LEU A 199 -70.48 13.84 9.65
C LEU A 199 -71.53 12.78 10.02
N ASP A 200 -71.14 11.73 10.74
CA ASP A 200 -72.07 10.69 11.22
C ASP A 200 -73.12 11.29 12.17
N LEU A 201 -72.70 12.18 13.08
CA LEU A 201 -73.63 12.89 13.98
C LEU A 201 -74.60 13.79 13.20
N GLU A 202 -74.12 14.47 12.17
CA GLU A 202 -74.97 15.26 11.29
C GLU A 202 -75.98 14.38 10.53
N TYR A 203 -75.54 13.25 9.97
CA TYR A 203 -76.44 12.30 9.30
C TYR A 203 -77.50 11.74 10.26
N GLU A 204 -77.14 11.40 11.50
CA GLU A 204 -78.09 10.96 12.51
C GLU A 204 -79.12 12.05 12.87
N LEU A 205 -78.70 13.31 12.95
CA LEU A 205 -79.61 14.44 13.16
C LEU A 205 -80.56 14.61 11.96
N ARG A 206 -80.03 14.61 10.73
CA ARG A 206 -80.86 14.69 9.52
C ARG A 206 -81.84 13.53 9.44
N ARG A 207 -81.42 12.30 9.76
CA ARG A 207 -82.29 11.12 9.79
C ARG A 207 -83.42 11.26 10.81
N ARG A 208 -83.12 11.73 12.03
CA ARG A 208 -84.15 12.02 13.05
C ARG A 208 -85.13 13.10 12.59
N MET A 209 -84.64 14.09 11.86
CA MET A 209 -85.43 15.21 11.32
C MET A 209 -86.17 14.89 10.02
N ALA A 210 -85.82 13.80 9.33
CA ALA A 210 -86.52 13.36 8.13
C ALA A 210 -87.91 12.78 8.44
N GLU A 211 -88.14 12.29 9.67
CA GLU A 211 -89.46 11.84 10.09
C GLU A 211 -90.44 13.04 10.13
N PRO A 212 -91.56 12.97 9.37
CA PRO A 212 -92.52 14.08 9.27
C PRO A 212 -92.99 14.61 10.62
N ALA A 213 -93.25 13.72 11.58
CA ALA A 213 -93.70 14.09 12.92
C ALA A 213 -92.65 14.88 13.72
N ASN A 214 -91.37 14.51 13.63
CA ASN A 214 -90.29 15.22 14.32
C ASN A 214 -90.04 16.58 13.69
N ARG A 215 -90.13 16.67 12.36
CA ARG A 215 -90.00 17.92 11.62
C ARG A 215 -91.12 18.91 11.97
N ILE A 216 -92.36 18.46 12.00
CA ILE A 216 -93.52 19.29 12.40
C ILE A 216 -93.34 19.80 13.84
N ARG A 217 -92.96 18.95 14.79
CA ARG A 217 -92.68 19.36 16.18
C ARG A 217 -91.59 20.43 16.26
N ALA A 218 -90.46 20.20 15.58
CA ALA A 218 -89.36 21.15 15.55
C ALA A 218 -89.75 22.48 14.89
N GLY A 219 -90.54 22.47 13.82
CA GLY A 219 -91.06 23.68 13.18
C GLY A 219 -92.02 24.47 14.08
N ILE A 220 -92.86 23.78 14.86
CA ILE A 220 -93.73 24.41 15.87
C ILE A 220 -92.90 25.03 17.00
N ASP A 221 -91.89 24.33 17.50
CA ASP A 221 -91.00 24.86 18.54
C ASP A 221 -90.24 26.10 18.04
N LEU A 222 -89.79 26.07 16.79
CA LEU A 222 -89.11 27.17 16.11
C LEU A 222 -90.06 28.37 15.90
N PHE A 223 -91.32 28.14 15.52
CA PHE A 223 -92.36 29.18 15.50
C PHE A 223 -92.66 29.74 16.90
N ASN A 224 -92.79 28.89 17.91
CA ASN A 224 -93.06 29.27 19.28
C ASN A 224 -91.92 30.08 19.92
N GLY A 225 -90.68 29.91 19.46
CA GLY A 225 -89.54 30.74 19.84
C GLY A 225 -89.44 32.06 19.07
N SER A 226 -90.20 32.22 17.98
CA SER A 226 -90.10 33.38 17.10
C SER A 226 -90.88 34.60 17.62
N GLU A 227 -90.56 35.78 17.08
CA GLU A 227 -91.29 37.01 17.39
C GLU A 227 -92.74 36.97 16.91
N HIS A 228 -93.06 36.15 15.90
CA HIS A 228 -94.39 36.01 15.32
C HIS A 228 -95.40 35.41 16.30
N LEU A 229 -94.95 34.70 17.34
CA LEU A 229 -95.78 34.25 18.45
C LEU A 229 -96.56 35.42 19.08
N ARG A 230 -95.90 36.57 19.29
CA ARG A 230 -96.51 37.76 19.88
C ARG A 230 -97.58 38.35 18.97
N SER A 231 -97.36 38.31 17.66
CA SER A 231 -98.32 38.77 16.64
C SER A 231 -99.60 37.94 16.69
N VAL A 232 -99.46 36.61 16.57
CA VAL A 232 -100.60 35.68 16.61
C VAL A 232 -101.34 35.77 17.95
N GLY A 233 -100.61 35.89 19.06
CA GLY A 233 -101.20 36.08 20.39
C GLY A 233 -101.98 37.39 20.53
N SER A 234 -101.55 38.47 19.88
CA SER A 234 -102.27 39.76 19.87
C SER A 234 -103.57 39.67 19.07
N ILE A 235 -103.52 39.10 17.86
CA ILE A 235 -104.69 38.93 17.00
C ILE A 235 -105.73 38.02 17.67
N SER A 236 -105.27 36.95 18.30
CA SER A 236 -106.16 35.99 19.00
C SER A 236 -106.89 36.60 20.21
N LYS A 237 -106.37 37.68 20.81
CA LYS A 237 -107.11 38.41 21.87
C LYS A 237 -108.31 39.17 21.31
N SER A 238 -108.19 39.69 20.09
CA SER A 238 -109.23 40.51 19.45
C SER A 238 -110.28 39.66 18.73
N LEU A 239 -109.84 38.58 18.07
CA LEU A 239 -110.70 37.78 17.19
C LEU A 239 -111.06 36.40 17.77
N GLY A 240 -110.54 36.05 18.95
CA GLY A 240 -110.73 34.74 19.56
C GLY A 240 -109.68 33.71 19.12
N SER A 241 -109.86 32.45 19.55
CA SER A 241 -108.93 31.37 19.24
C SER A 241 -108.96 31.02 17.75
N PRO A 242 -107.82 31.03 17.04
CA PRO A 242 -107.77 30.61 15.65
C PRO A 242 -107.85 29.09 15.51
N GLU A 243 -108.36 28.64 14.38
CA GLU A 243 -108.11 27.31 13.87
C GLU A 243 -106.67 27.28 13.32
N VAL A 244 -105.92 26.21 13.64
CA VAL A 244 -104.51 26.09 13.24
C VAL A 244 -104.32 24.83 12.41
N HIS A 245 -103.73 25.03 11.24
CA HIS A 245 -103.34 23.97 10.33
C HIS A 245 -101.82 23.97 10.21
N VAL A 246 -101.20 22.83 10.46
CA VAL A 246 -99.76 22.63 10.36
C VAL A 246 -99.50 21.55 9.33
N VAL A 247 -98.84 21.92 8.24
CA VAL A 247 -98.58 21.03 7.10
C VAL A 247 -97.11 21.16 6.67
N LEU A 248 -96.55 20.09 6.11
CA LEU A 248 -95.23 20.14 5.47
C LEU A 248 -95.36 20.68 4.04
N GLU A 249 -94.60 21.72 3.71
CA GLU A 249 -94.58 22.33 2.39
C GLU A 249 -93.82 21.45 1.40
N GLY A 250 -94.54 20.82 0.46
CA GLY A 250 -93.93 19.96 -0.56
C GLY A 250 -93.37 18.68 0.07
N PRO A 251 -94.20 17.64 0.28
CA PRO A 251 -93.77 16.41 0.96
C PRO A 251 -92.61 15.67 0.26
N ASP A 252 -92.35 15.98 -1.01
CA ASP A 252 -91.25 15.42 -1.82
C ASP A 252 -89.94 16.25 -1.77
N ALA A 253 -89.91 17.37 -1.04
CA ALA A 253 -88.67 18.10 -0.82
C ALA A 253 -87.76 17.37 0.18
N ASP A 254 -86.44 17.49 0.03
CA ASP A 254 -85.47 16.86 0.94
C ASP A 254 -85.60 17.43 2.39
N GLU A 255 -85.82 18.75 2.50
CA GLU A 255 -86.02 19.48 3.77
C GLU A 255 -87.21 20.47 3.71
N PRO A 256 -88.47 20.00 3.61
CA PRO A 256 -89.69 20.80 3.59
C PRO A 256 -89.83 21.70 4.83
N ALA A 257 -90.26 22.93 4.59
CA ALA A 257 -90.66 23.85 5.66
C ALA A 257 -91.98 23.40 6.30
N VAL A 258 -92.16 23.69 7.58
CA VAL A 258 -93.43 23.51 8.29
C VAL A 258 -94.24 24.79 8.12
N VAL A 259 -95.40 24.70 7.49
CA VAL A 259 -96.30 25.84 7.29
C VAL A 259 -97.39 25.81 8.35
N LEU A 260 -97.43 26.86 9.16
CA LEU A 260 -98.46 27.10 10.17
C LEU A 260 -99.43 28.14 9.63
N THR A 261 -100.65 27.74 9.35
CA THR A 261 -101.73 28.63 8.91
C THR A 261 -102.72 28.82 10.05
N PHE A 262 -102.99 30.07 10.38
CA PHE A 262 -103.92 30.50 11.42
C PHE A 262 -105.12 31.14 10.75
N THR A 263 -106.33 30.69 11.07
CA THR A 263 -107.59 31.23 10.55
C THR A 263 -108.48 31.70 11.70
N TRP A 264 -108.94 32.95 11.64
CA TRP A 264 -109.83 33.53 12.64
C TRP A 264 -111.23 33.74 12.05
N GLN A 265 -112.23 33.13 12.69
CA GLN A 265 -113.66 33.29 12.36
C GLN A 265 -114.02 33.05 10.88
N GLY A 266 -113.18 32.32 10.14
CA GLY A 266 -113.34 32.08 8.71
C GLY A 266 -113.18 33.32 7.80
N ILE A 267 -112.59 34.41 8.31
CA ILE A 267 -112.45 35.69 7.59
C ILE A 267 -110.97 36.02 7.40
N THR A 268 -110.19 36.14 8.48
CA THR A 268 -108.77 36.55 8.38
C THR A 268 -107.85 35.36 8.56
N TRP A 269 -106.76 35.31 7.78
CA TRP A 269 -105.73 34.29 7.95
C TRP A 269 -104.31 34.83 7.84
N GLN A 270 -103.38 34.13 8.47
CA GLN A 270 -101.94 34.34 8.36
C GLN A 270 -101.22 33.00 8.26
N ALA A 271 -100.24 32.90 7.36
CA ALA A 271 -99.40 31.72 7.22
C ALA A 271 -97.93 32.05 7.51
N TYR A 272 -97.28 31.20 8.28
CA TYR A 272 -95.87 31.27 8.61
C TYR A 272 -95.17 30.00 8.16
N ALA A 273 -94.02 30.13 7.51
CA ALA A 273 -93.15 29.01 7.20
C ALA A 273 -92.03 28.97 8.24
N ALA A 274 -91.88 27.84 8.90
CA ALA A 274 -90.83 27.53 9.86
C ALA A 274 -89.99 26.40 9.29
N ASN A 275 -88.75 26.67 8.90
CA ASN A 275 -87.86 25.65 8.35
C ASN A 275 -86.86 25.17 9.42
N PRO A 276 -87.08 23.96 9.99
CA PRO A 276 -86.15 23.39 10.97
C PRO A 276 -84.94 22.68 10.32
N GLY A 277 -84.80 22.75 8.99
CA GLY A 277 -83.69 22.19 8.22
C GLY A 277 -82.34 22.77 8.64
N LEU A 278 -81.33 21.91 8.71
CA LEU A 278 -79.97 22.29 9.13
C LEU A 278 -79.26 23.09 8.05
N ALA A 279 -79.66 22.92 6.78
CA ALA A 279 -79.10 23.66 5.64
C ALA A 279 -79.61 25.12 5.54
N VAL A 280 -80.57 25.52 6.39
CA VAL A 280 -81.19 26.85 6.34
C VAL A 280 -80.51 27.82 7.33
N GLU A 281 -79.90 28.88 6.79
CA GLU A 281 -79.36 30.01 7.55
C GLU A 281 -80.48 30.80 8.27
N GLU A 282 -80.16 31.49 9.36
CA GLU A 282 -81.14 32.30 10.10
C GLU A 282 -81.52 33.58 9.33
N PRO A 283 -82.80 34.07 9.38
CA PRO A 283 -83.90 33.60 10.22
C PRO A 283 -84.70 32.44 9.62
N ARG A 284 -85.04 31.47 10.48
CA ARG A 284 -85.72 30.22 10.09
C ARG A 284 -87.25 30.25 10.12
N VAL A 285 -87.84 31.36 10.57
CA VAL A 285 -89.29 31.62 10.49
C VAL A 285 -89.53 32.88 9.69
N TYR A 286 -90.43 32.81 8.72
CA TYR A 286 -90.89 33.97 7.97
C TYR A 286 -92.40 33.89 7.72
N GLN A 287 -93.01 35.06 7.57
CA GLN A 287 -94.41 35.14 7.16
C GLN A 287 -94.51 34.83 5.67
N ARG A 288 -95.28 33.79 5.33
CA ARG A 288 -95.48 33.32 3.95
C ARG A 288 -96.66 34.02 3.28
N GLY A 289 -97.69 34.41 4.05
CA GLY A 289 -98.87 35.08 3.52
C GLY A 289 -99.83 35.60 4.60
N ALA A 290 -100.78 36.44 4.20
CA ALA A 290 -101.91 36.89 5.00
C ALA A 290 -103.04 37.41 4.10
N GLY A 291 -104.29 37.34 4.57
CA GLY A 291 -105.45 37.85 3.85
C GLY A 291 -106.75 37.89 4.65
N GLU A 292 -107.78 38.51 4.08
CA GLU A 292 -109.15 38.64 4.63
C GLU A 292 -110.19 37.75 3.91
N ASP A 293 -109.71 36.87 3.03
CA ASP A 293 -110.49 35.84 2.32
C ASP A 293 -109.70 34.51 2.33
N LEU A 294 -110.40 33.40 2.54
CA LEU A 294 -109.86 32.04 2.64
C LEU A 294 -109.48 31.42 1.28
N SER A 295 -109.58 32.16 0.17
CA SER A 295 -109.20 31.68 -1.17
C SER A 295 -107.75 31.19 -1.31
N GLY A 296 -106.88 31.50 -0.33
CA GLY A 296 -105.50 31.02 -0.25
C GLY A 296 -105.20 29.99 0.85
N VAL A 297 -106.22 29.43 1.52
CA VAL A 297 -106.04 28.52 2.67
C VAL A 297 -106.66 27.14 2.41
N ASP A 298 -105.95 26.08 2.78
CA ASP A 298 -106.44 24.71 2.73
C ASP A 298 -107.52 24.46 3.81
N ARG A 299 -108.59 23.74 3.46
CA ARG A 299 -109.81 23.60 4.28
C ARG A 299 -109.90 22.27 5.03
N GLU A 300 -108.76 21.61 5.22
CA GLU A 300 -108.68 20.43 6.08
C GLU A 300 -109.11 20.75 7.53
N PRO A 301 -109.53 19.77 8.35
CA PRO A 301 -109.82 20.02 9.76
C PRO A 301 -108.56 20.51 10.51
N PRO A 302 -108.72 21.36 11.55
CA PRO A 302 -107.59 21.85 12.32
C PRO A 302 -106.87 20.70 13.05
N ASN A 303 -105.56 20.63 12.88
CA ASN A 303 -104.69 19.59 13.44
C ASN A 303 -103.79 20.11 14.58
N ALA A 304 -103.92 21.39 14.91
CA ALA A 304 -103.23 22.04 16.01
C ALA A 304 -104.13 23.09 16.68
N ARG A 305 -103.71 23.57 17.85
CA ARG A 305 -104.41 24.59 18.61
C ARG A 305 -103.46 25.62 19.23
N VAL A 306 -103.97 26.83 19.42
CA VAL A 306 -103.28 27.88 20.18
C VAL A 306 -103.65 27.76 21.66
N GLY A 307 -102.64 27.51 22.51
CA GLY A 307 -102.75 27.52 23.97
C GLY A 307 -102.45 28.89 24.60
N PRO A 308 -102.31 28.94 25.94
CA PRO A 308 -102.03 30.18 26.66
C PRO A 308 -100.77 30.89 26.13
N GLY A 309 -100.87 32.22 25.96
CA GLY A 309 -99.75 33.04 25.49
C GLY A 309 -99.44 32.94 24.00
N GLY A 310 -100.35 32.36 23.19
CA GLY A 310 -100.19 32.27 21.73
C GLY A 310 -99.44 31.03 21.25
N ARG A 311 -98.99 30.15 22.17
CA ARG A 311 -98.18 28.97 21.83
C ARG A 311 -98.99 27.93 21.07
N VAL A 312 -98.40 27.39 20.01
CA VAL A 312 -99.01 26.34 19.20
C VAL A 312 -98.67 24.97 19.78
N PHE A 313 -99.69 24.12 19.88
CA PHE A 313 -99.57 22.71 20.27
C PHE A 313 -100.28 21.83 19.25
N LEU A 314 -99.65 20.72 18.83
CA LEU A 314 -100.33 19.65 18.09
C LEU A 314 -101.36 18.97 18.99
N GLY A 315 -102.48 18.51 18.41
CA GLY A 315 -103.44 17.65 19.10
C GLY A 315 -104.74 17.50 18.33
N LEU A 316 -105.42 16.36 18.42
CA LEU A 316 -105.35 15.30 19.44
C LEU A 316 -104.26 14.22 19.24
#